data_AF-Q6BHQ5-F1
#
_entry.id   AF-Q6BHQ5-F1
#
_cell.length_a   1.000
_cell.length_b   1.000
_cell.length_c   1.000
_cell.angle_alpha   90.00
_cell.angle_beta   90.00
_cell.angle_gamma   90.00
#
_symmetry.space_group_name_H-M   'P 1'
#
loop_
_entity.id
_entity.type
_entity.pdbx_description
1 polymer ?
#
loop_
_entity_poly.entity_id
_entity_poly.type
_entity_poly.pdbx_seq_one_letter_code
_entity_poly.pdbx_strand_id
1 'polypeptide(L)'
;MFRNNYDNDSVTYSPTGRLFQVEYALEAIKQGSAAVGLVSKNHVVLAALKRNAEELGSYQKKIIKVDDHMGIALAGLAPDGRVLSNYLRKQAMSSKMIFNRPLSTSKAVLSIADKAQENTQSYGSRPYGVGLLVSGYDETGAHLYEFQPSGSVLEYYGAAIGARSQAARTYLERNLETVRETESVDELIVHGLNALRDTLSQDVELTFKNTSISVVGKDTNFTIYDDADVQQYLDKLDSVSNARNRDDDDEEGNNETQGDTNENTGNDVPSEDRMETDE
;
A
#
# COMPACT_ATOMS: atom_id res chain seq x y z
N MET A 1 30.31 -8.52 14.93
CA MET A 1 28.97 -9.06 14.62
C MET A 1 28.95 -10.48 15.13
N PHE A 2 28.19 -10.80 16.19
CA PHE A 2 28.05 -12.18 16.64
C PHE A 2 27.39 -12.98 15.51
N ARG A 3 28.08 -13.98 14.97
CA ARG A 3 27.50 -14.91 14.01
C ARG A 3 26.41 -15.69 14.73
N ASN A 4 25.17 -15.45 14.35
CA ASN A 4 24.04 -16.18 14.90
C ASN A 4 24.02 -17.56 14.24
N ASN A 5 24.15 -18.64 15.00
CA ASN A 5 24.26 -19.99 14.41
C ASN A 5 22.93 -20.51 13.82
N TYR A 6 21.82 -19.82 14.06
CA TYR A 6 20.47 -20.26 13.71
C TYR A 6 19.90 -19.57 12.45
N ASP A 7 20.73 -18.86 11.68
CA ASP A 7 20.29 -18.09 10.50
C ASP A 7 20.69 -18.71 9.16
N ASN A 8 21.34 -19.88 9.16
CA ASN A 8 21.92 -20.46 7.95
C ASN A 8 20.90 -21.14 7.03
N ASP A 9 19.77 -21.60 7.56
CA ASP A 9 18.73 -22.28 6.79
C ASP A 9 17.31 -21.85 7.21
N SER A 10 16.32 -22.26 6.43
CA SER A 10 14.92 -21.88 6.60
C SER A 10 14.14 -22.74 7.60
N VAL A 11 14.71 -23.85 8.07
CA VAL A 11 14.02 -24.86 8.88
C VAL A 11 14.46 -24.86 10.35
N THR A 12 15.57 -24.18 10.66
CA THR A 12 16.13 -24.09 12.01
C THR A 12 15.47 -22.99 12.81
N TYR A 13 14.84 -23.38 13.92
CA TYR A 13 14.31 -22.44 14.89
C TYR A 13 15.41 -21.89 15.80
N SER A 14 15.31 -20.61 16.12
CA SER A 14 16.12 -19.99 17.17
C SER A 14 15.69 -20.50 18.57
N PRO A 15 16.53 -20.31 19.62
CA PRO A 15 16.15 -20.59 21.01
C PRO A 15 14.91 -19.81 21.49
N THR A 16 14.52 -18.74 20.79
CA THR A 16 13.33 -17.93 21.07
C THR A 16 12.13 -18.31 20.21
N GLY A 17 12.21 -19.39 19.43
CA GLY A 17 11.12 -19.88 18.58
C GLY A 17 10.92 -19.10 17.27
N ARG A 18 11.96 -18.41 16.79
CA ARG A 18 11.89 -17.57 15.58
C ARG A 18 12.59 -18.22 14.39
N LEU A 19 12.08 -17.98 13.18
CA LEU A 19 12.70 -18.39 11.92
C LEU A 19 13.36 -17.18 11.24
N PHE A 20 14.66 -17.01 11.44
CA PHE A 20 15.36 -15.80 10.99
C PHE A 20 15.35 -15.60 9.47
N GLN A 21 15.44 -16.67 8.66
CA GLN A 21 15.35 -16.56 7.20
C GLN A 21 13.99 -16.01 6.72
N VAL A 22 12.89 -16.32 7.41
CA VAL A 22 11.56 -15.77 7.09
C VAL A 22 11.51 -14.29 7.47
N GLU A 23 12.07 -13.91 8.61
CA GLU A 23 12.13 -12.50 9.04
C GLU A 23 12.99 -11.65 8.09
N TYR A 24 14.11 -12.18 7.61
CA TYR A 24 14.93 -11.50 6.60
C TYR A 24 14.18 -11.33 5.28
N ALA A 25 13.39 -12.33 4.88
CA ALA A 25 12.52 -12.20 3.72
C ALA A 25 11.45 -11.11 3.92
N LEU A 26 10.88 -10.98 5.12
CA LEU A 26 9.95 -9.91 5.46
C LEU A 26 10.62 -8.53 5.41
N GLU A 27 11.86 -8.40 5.88
CA GLU A 27 12.63 -7.15 5.76
C GLU A 27 12.93 -6.80 4.28
N ALA A 28 13.19 -7.78 3.42
CA ALA A 28 13.40 -7.55 2.00
C ALA A 28 12.18 -6.89 1.31
N ILE A 29 10.96 -7.20 1.79
CA ILE A 29 9.72 -6.58 1.28
C ILE A 29 9.70 -5.09 1.58
N LYS A 30 10.09 -4.69 2.80
CA LYS A 30 10.13 -3.28 3.24
C LYS A 30 11.12 -2.45 2.41
N GLN A 31 12.14 -3.07 1.82
CA GLN A 31 13.08 -2.40 0.92
C GLN A 31 12.54 -2.18 -0.50
N GLY A 32 11.55 -2.98 -0.91
CA GLY A 32 10.84 -2.80 -2.18
C GLY A 32 10.12 -1.46 -2.23
N SER A 33 9.90 -0.89 -3.42
CA SER A 33 9.09 0.33 -3.52
C SER A 33 7.64 0.09 -3.07
N ALA A 34 6.94 1.16 -2.71
CA ALA A 34 5.57 1.07 -2.20
C ALA A 34 4.58 0.52 -3.24
N ALA A 35 3.60 -0.23 -2.76
CA ALA A 35 2.37 -0.56 -3.46
C ALA A 35 1.20 -0.45 -2.49
N VAL A 36 0.10 0.10 -2.96
CA VAL A 36 -1.13 0.35 -2.21
C VAL A 36 -2.28 -0.36 -2.91
N GLY A 37 -3.17 -0.96 -2.14
CA GLY A 37 -4.41 -1.55 -2.62
C GLY A 37 -5.58 -1.07 -1.79
N LEU A 38 -6.73 -0.88 -2.41
CA LEU A 38 -7.96 -0.47 -1.74
C LEU A 38 -9.19 -1.02 -2.45
N VAL A 39 -10.24 -1.25 -1.66
CA VAL A 39 -11.47 -1.95 -2.06
C VAL A 39 -12.66 -1.04 -1.79
N SER A 40 -13.46 -0.77 -2.83
CA SER A 40 -14.82 -0.30 -2.68
C SER A 40 -15.81 -1.46 -2.76
N LYS A 41 -17.11 -1.18 -2.64
CA LYS A 41 -18.16 -2.21 -2.78
C LYS A 41 -18.03 -3.06 -4.04
N ASN A 42 -17.60 -2.47 -5.15
CA ASN A 42 -17.64 -3.10 -6.47
C ASN A 42 -16.29 -3.19 -7.18
N HIS A 43 -15.27 -2.45 -6.72
CA HIS A 43 -13.99 -2.33 -7.42
C HIS A 43 -12.80 -2.44 -6.45
N VAL A 44 -11.68 -2.91 -6.98
CA VAL A 44 -10.39 -2.94 -6.32
C VAL A 44 -9.40 -2.17 -7.17
N VAL A 45 -8.67 -1.26 -6.54
CA VAL A 45 -7.58 -0.50 -7.17
C VAL A 45 -6.26 -0.91 -6.56
N LEU A 46 -5.25 -1.10 -7.41
CA LEU A 46 -3.85 -1.14 -6.98
C LEU A 46 -3.12 0.06 -7.55
N ALA A 47 -2.31 0.73 -6.74
CA ALA A 47 -1.42 1.80 -7.15
C ALA A 47 0.01 1.44 -6.72
N ALA A 48 0.96 1.46 -7.64
CA ALA A 48 2.33 1.01 -7.38
C ALA A 48 3.37 2.02 -7.88
N LEU A 49 4.34 2.31 -7.01
CA LEU A 49 5.50 3.13 -7.34
C LEU A 49 6.57 2.28 -8.02
N LYS A 50 6.84 2.54 -9.30
CA LYS A 50 7.96 2.00 -10.06
C LYS A 50 9.24 2.77 -9.70
N ARG A 51 10.37 2.06 -9.59
CA ARG A 51 11.70 2.66 -9.42
C ARG A 51 12.50 2.45 -10.69
N ASN A 52 13.30 3.45 -11.04
CA ASN A 52 14.42 3.34 -11.96
C ASN A 52 15.72 3.43 -11.14
N ALA A 53 16.71 2.61 -11.47
CA ALA A 53 18.03 2.69 -10.82
C ALA A 53 18.87 3.84 -11.40
N GLU A 54 18.66 4.13 -12.68
CA GLU A 54 19.43 5.08 -13.46
C GLU A 54 18.49 5.90 -14.35
N GLU A 55 18.94 7.08 -14.79
CA GLU A 55 18.17 7.98 -15.64
C GLU A 55 17.83 7.36 -17.01
N LEU A 56 18.74 6.56 -17.57
CA LEU A 56 18.54 5.81 -18.81
C LEU A 56 17.91 4.42 -18.60
N GLY A 57 17.62 4.06 -17.34
CA GLY A 57 17.05 2.77 -16.99
C GLY A 57 15.55 2.69 -17.27
N SER A 58 15.07 1.52 -17.69
CA SER A 58 13.63 1.27 -17.81
C SER A 58 12.98 1.09 -16.44
N TYR A 59 11.79 1.66 -16.25
CA TYR A 59 10.98 1.39 -15.06
C TYR A 59 10.52 -0.07 -15.05
N GLN A 60 10.77 -0.74 -13.93
CA GLN A 60 10.33 -2.12 -13.78
C GLN A 60 8.84 -2.19 -13.45
N LYS A 61 8.08 -2.97 -14.23
CA LYS A 61 6.67 -3.25 -13.97
C LYS A 61 6.49 -3.98 -12.63
N LYS A 62 5.56 -3.47 -11.82
CA LYS A 62 5.22 -4.03 -10.50
C LYS A 62 3.85 -4.68 -10.45
N ILE A 63 2.94 -4.23 -11.30
CA ILE A 63 1.61 -4.81 -11.43
C ILE A 63 1.65 -5.86 -12.54
N ILE A 64 1.13 -7.05 -12.25
CA ILE A 64 1.12 -8.18 -13.17
C ILE A 64 -0.31 -8.72 -13.22
N LYS A 65 -0.89 -8.72 -14.43
CA LYS A 65 -2.16 -9.41 -14.69
C LYS A 65 -1.99 -10.92 -14.55
N VAL A 66 -2.84 -11.56 -13.75
CA VAL A 66 -2.90 -13.02 -13.59
C VAL A 66 -3.97 -13.60 -14.50
N ASP A 67 -5.17 -13.04 -14.47
CA ASP A 67 -6.30 -13.43 -15.30
C ASP A 67 -7.17 -12.19 -15.59
N ASP A 68 -8.27 -12.33 -16.33
CA ASP A 68 -9.18 -11.22 -16.63
C ASP A 68 -9.85 -10.64 -15.39
N HIS A 69 -10.01 -11.41 -14.32
CA HIS A 69 -10.66 -10.97 -13.08
C HIS A 69 -9.68 -10.81 -11.91
N MET A 70 -8.37 -10.92 -12.15
CA MET A 70 -7.36 -10.97 -11.08
C MET A 70 -5.98 -10.47 -11.50
N GLY A 71 -5.29 -9.77 -10.61
CA GLY A 71 -3.89 -9.43 -10.76
C GLY A 71 -3.19 -9.18 -9.44
N ILE A 72 -1.90 -8.88 -9.52
CA ILE A 72 -1.06 -8.68 -8.34
C ILE A 72 -0.20 -7.42 -8.46
N ALA A 73 0.07 -6.77 -7.34
CA ALA A 73 1.16 -5.82 -7.17
C ALA A 73 2.21 -6.40 -6.23
N LEU A 74 3.49 -6.27 -6.59
CA LEU A 74 4.61 -6.85 -5.84
C LEU A 74 5.44 -5.81 -5.08
N ALA A 75 5.99 -6.19 -3.93
CA ALA A 75 7.10 -5.48 -3.26
C ALA A 75 8.17 -6.48 -2.81
N GLY A 76 9.44 -6.13 -2.95
CA GLY A 76 10.59 -7.02 -2.69
C GLY A 76 11.19 -7.58 -3.98
N LEU A 77 11.61 -8.85 -3.97
CA LEU A 77 12.27 -9.51 -5.08
C LEU A 77 11.32 -9.83 -6.23
N ALA A 78 11.35 -9.00 -7.28
CA ALA A 78 10.51 -9.17 -8.45
C ALA A 78 10.64 -10.54 -9.18
N PRO A 79 11.81 -11.21 -9.24
CA PRO A 79 11.89 -12.57 -9.79
C PRO A 79 10.98 -13.56 -9.05
N ASP A 80 10.90 -13.48 -7.72
CA ASP A 80 10.03 -14.34 -6.91
C ASP A 80 8.55 -14.02 -7.19
N GLY A 81 8.20 -12.74 -7.32
CA GLY A 81 6.87 -12.31 -7.75
C GLY A 81 6.48 -12.85 -9.14
N ARG A 82 7.44 -12.97 -10.07
CA ARG A 82 7.23 -13.59 -11.39
C ARG A 82 6.99 -15.10 -11.30
N VAL A 83 7.69 -15.79 -10.40
CA VAL A 83 7.46 -17.22 -10.14
C VAL A 83 6.04 -17.44 -9.61
N LEU A 84 5.62 -16.66 -8.63
CA LEU A 84 4.29 -16.77 -8.01
C LEU A 84 3.17 -16.36 -8.98
N SER A 85 3.32 -15.28 -9.75
CA SER A 85 2.33 -14.92 -10.78
C SER A 85 2.17 -15.97 -11.87
N ASN A 86 3.26 -16.58 -12.34
CA ASN A 86 3.18 -17.67 -13.31
C ASN A 86 2.52 -18.92 -12.73
N TYR A 87 2.74 -19.21 -11.44
CA TYR A 87 2.02 -20.26 -10.73
C TYR A 87 0.52 -19.95 -10.66
N LEU A 88 0.13 -18.73 -10.27
CA LEU A 88 -1.27 -18.30 -10.22
C LEU A 88 -1.95 -18.36 -11.59
N ARG A 89 -1.27 -17.94 -12.66
CA ARG A 89 -1.77 -18.07 -14.04
C ARG A 89 -2.11 -19.51 -14.40
N LYS A 90 -1.25 -20.47 -14.02
CA LYS A 90 -1.51 -21.90 -14.24
C LYS A 90 -2.72 -22.37 -13.44
N GLN A 91 -2.86 -21.95 -12.18
CA GLN A 91 -4.03 -22.29 -11.36
C GLN A 91 -5.33 -21.72 -11.94
N ALA A 92 -5.31 -20.46 -12.39
CA ALA A 92 -6.46 -19.80 -13.00
C ALA A 92 -6.91 -20.49 -14.29
N MET A 93 -5.95 -20.78 -15.20
CA MET A 93 -6.22 -21.52 -16.43
C MET A 93 -6.76 -22.94 -16.15
N SER A 94 -6.19 -23.65 -15.17
CA SER A 94 -6.64 -24.98 -14.76
C SER A 94 -8.08 -24.94 -14.24
N SER A 95 -8.43 -23.96 -13.40
CA SER A 95 -9.81 -23.80 -12.90
C SER A 95 -10.81 -23.58 -14.03
N LYS A 96 -10.48 -22.70 -14.99
CA LYS A 96 -11.32 -22.47 -16.16
C LYS A 96 -11.45 -23.74 -17.01
N MET A 97 -10.38 -24.50 -17.20
CA MET A 97 -10.39 -25.73 -18.01
C MET A 97 -11.22 -26.86 -17.36
N ILE A 98 -11.08 -27.07 -16.05
CA ILE A 98 -11.70 -28.21 -15.35
C ILE A 98 -13.15 -27.89 -14.95
N PHE A 99 -13.39 -26.67 -14.46
CA PHE A 99 -14.66 -26.30 -13.83
C PHE A 99 -15.46 -25.27 -14.63
N ASN A 100 -14.94 -24.79 -15.77
CA ASN A 100 -15.55 -23.72 -16.56
C ASN A 100 -15.90 -22.47 -15.75
N ARG A 101 -15.09 -22.14 -14.73
CA ARG A 101 -15.27 -20.96 -13.88
C ARG A 101 -13.94 -20.30 -13.54
N PRO A 102 -13.92 -18.97 -13.35
CA PRO A 102 -12.76 -18.26 -12.84
C PRO A 102 -12.31 -18.81 -11.48
N LEU A 103 -11.01 -18.76 -11.20
CA LEU A 103 -10.48 -19.15 -9.89
C LEU A 103 -10.83 -18.08 -8.86
N SER A 104 -11.50 -18.45 -7.77
CA SER A 104 -11.77 -17.51 -6.66
C SER A 104 -10.48 -16.92 -6.10
N THR A 105 -10.53 -15.63 -5.74
CA THR A 105 -9.37 -14.88 -5.25
C THR A 105 -8.84 -15.50 -3.97
N SER A 106 -9.71 -15.86 -3.02
CA SER A 106 -9.31 -16.53 -1.78
C SER A 106 -8.54 -17.84 -2.04
N LYS A 107 -9.05 -18.69 -2.95
CA LYS A 107 -8.37 -19.94 -3.33
C LYS A 107 -7.03 -19.71 -3.99
N ALA A 108 -6.93 -18.69 -4.84
CA ALA A 108 -5.68 -18.31 -5.48
C ALA A 108 -4.63 -17.93 -4.43
N VAL A 109 -4.97 -17.08 -3.47
CA VAL A 109 -4.01 -16.62 -2.46
C VAL A 109 -3.63 -17.73 -1.47
N LEU A 110 -4.58 -18.58 -1.05
CA LEU A 110 -4.26 -19.75 -0.24
C LEU A 110 -3.32 -20.72 -0.97
N SER A 111 -3.49 -20.91 -2.28
CA SER A 111 -2.61 -21.79 -3.06
C SER A 111 -1.16 -21.31 -3.15
N ILE A 112 -0.92 -19.99 -3.09
CA ILE A 112 0.46 -19.44 -3.00
C ILE A 112 0.99 -19.47 -1.58
N ALA A 113 0.13 -19.40 -0.57
CA ALA A 113 0.50 -19.57 0.83
C ALA A 113 1.03 -20.97 1.09
N ASP A 114 0.30 -22.00 0.65
CA ASP A 114 0.74 -23.40 0.76
C ASP A 114 2.08 -23.60 0.05
N LYS A 115 2.20 -23.06 -1.16
CA LYS A 115 3.45 -23.10 -1.94
C LYS A 115 4.61 -22.39 -1.25
N ALA A 116 4.37 -21.26 -0.58
CA ALA A 116 5.39 -20.54 0.16
C ALA A 116 5.80 -21.29 1.43
N GLN A 117 4.83 -21.93 2.10
CA GLN A 117 5.05 -22.68 3.32
C GLN A 117 5.90 -23.93 3.10
N GLU A 118 5.83 -24.57 1.94
CA GLU A 118 6.76 -25.66 1.57
C GLU A 118 8.22 -25.21 1.62
N ASN A 119 8.51 -23.96 1.22
CA ASN A 119 9.87 -23.42 1.19
C ASN A 119 10.40 -22.99 2.57
N THR A 120 9.54 -22.90 3.59
CA THR A 120 9.94 -22.63 4.98
C THR A 120 10.16 -23.91 5.79
N GLN A 121 9.73 -25.07 5.27
CA GLN A 121 9.85 -26.36 5.96
C GLN A 121 10.81 -27.34 5.27
N SER A 122 11.24 -27.04 4.04
CA SER A 122 12.14 -27.89 3.27
C SER A 122 13.57 -27.37 3.30
N TYR A 123 14.52 -28.21 3.75
CA TYR A 123 15.95 -27.89 3.70
C TYR A 123 16.43 -27.68 2.26
N GLY A 124 17.27 -26.67 2.03
CA GLY A 124 17.82 -26.32 0.71
C GLY A 124 16.94 -25.37 -0.12
N SER A 125 15.69 -25.16 0.28
CA SER A 125 14.84 -24.08 -0.26
C SER A 125 15.06 -22.79 0.53
N ARG A 126 14.71 -21.65 -0.10
CA ARG A 126 14.64 -20.35 0.59
C ARG A 126 13.21 -19.80 0.57
N PRO A 127 12.77 -19.07 1.60
CA PRO A 127 11.53 -18.31 1.53
C PRO A 127 11.54 -17.35 0.34
N TYR A 128 10.35 -17.07 -0.18
CA TYR A 128 10.20 -16.04 -1.21
C TYR A 128 10.51 -14.66 -0.60
N GLY A 129 11.27 -13.82 -1.30
CA GLY A 129 11.61 -12.47 -0.84
C GLY A 129 10.62 -11.42 -1.31
N VAL A 130 9.33 -11.78 -1.45
CA VAL A 130 8.32 -10.91 -2.06
C VAL A 130 7.02 -10.91 -1.24
N GLY A 131 6.43 -9.73 -1.10
CA GLY A 131 5.07 -9.52 -0.63
C GLY A 131 4.18 -9.18 -1.81
N LEU A 132 2.95 -9.68 -1.79
CA LEU A 132 2.00 -9.45 -2.87
C LEU A 132 0.72 -8.83 -2.32
N LEU A 133 0.22 -7.81 -3.02
CA LEU A 133 -1.19 -7.44 -2.95
C LEU A 133 -1.88 -8.12 -4.12
N VAL A 134 -2.85 -8.98 -3.83
CA VAL A 134 -3.64 -9.69 -4.83
C VAL A 134 -5.02 -9.06 -4.88
N SER A 135 -5.37 -8.46 -6.03
CA SER A 135 -6.71 -7.95 -6.26
C SER A 135 -7.48 -8.87 -7.20
N GLY A 136 -8.75 -9.07 -6.90
CA GLY A 136 -9.63 -9.82 -7.77
C GLY A 136 -11.10 -9.46 -7.57
N TYR A 137 -11.90 -9.75 -8.58
CA TYR A 137 -13.36 -9.69 -8.52
C TYR A 137 -13.91 -11.06 -8.88
N ASP A 138 -14.58 -11.73 -7.95
CA ASP A 138 -15.18 -13.05 -8.18
C ASP A 138 -16.67 -13.06 -7.80
N GLU A 139 -17.28 -14.24 -7.75
CA GLU A 139 -18.71 -14.40 -7.45
C GLU A 139 -19.13 -13.79 -6.10
N THR A 140 -18.18 -13.63 -5.15
CA THR A 140 -18.44 -13.02 -3.84
C THR A 140 -18.17 -11.53 -3.78
N GLY A 141 -17.63 -10.94 -4.85
CA GLY A 141 -17.42 -9.50 -5.00
C GLY A 141 -15.96 -9.10 -5.16
N ALA A 142 -15.64 -7.89 -4.70
CA ALA A 142 -14.33 -7.28 -4.79
C ALA A 142 -13.44 -7.70 -3.60
N HIS A 143 -12.24 -8.21 -3.87
CA HIS A 143 -11.33 -8.74 -2.87
C HIS A 143 -9.91 -8.20 -3.01
N LEU A 144 -9.31 -7.85 -1.88
CA LEU A 144 -7.90 -7.51 -1.76
C LEU A 144 -7.27 -8.34 -0.66
N TYR A 145 -6.26 -9.12 -1.03
CA TYR A 145 -5.49 -9.93 -0.11
C TYR A 145 -4.04 -9.47 -0.06
N GLU A 146 -3.47 -9.44 1.14
CA GLU A 146 -2.03 -9.38 1.33
C GLU A 146 -1.48 -10.79 1.53
N PHE A 147 -0.47 -11.14 0.74
CA PHE A 147 0.34 -12.35 0.95
C PHE A 147 1.72 -11.96 1.44
N GLN A 148 2.18 -12.68 2.47
CA GLN A 148 3.52 -12.57 3.03
C GLN A 148 4.29 -13.90 2.90
N PRO A 149 5.62 -13.87 2.80
CA PRO A 149 6.45 -15.05 2.59
C PRO A 149 6.51 -16.01 3.77
N SER A 150 5.97 -15.60 4.92
CA SER A 150 5.68 -16.49 6.05
C SER A 150 4.55 -17.48 5.78
N GLY A 151 3.84 -17.35 4.65
CA GLY A 151 2.60 -18.07 4.37
C GLY A 151 1.35 -17.38 4.94
N SER A 152 1.51 -16.22 5.60
CA SER A 152 0.38 -15.44 6.09
C SER A 152 -0.41 -14.82 4.93
N VAL A 153 -1.73 -14.94 5.01
CA VAL A 153 -2.69 -14.36 4.06
C VAL A 153 -3.78 -13.67 4.85
N LEU A 154 -4.00 -12.39 4.54
CA LEU A 154 -5.02 -11.58 5.19
C LEU A 154 -5.82 -10.81 4.14
N GLU A 155 -7.13 -10.74 4.32
CA GLU A 155 -8.02 -9.92 3.51
C GLU A 155 -8.14 -8.52 4.11
N TYR A 156 -8.07 -7.50 3.26
CA TYR A 156 -8.09 -6.10 3.67
C TYR A 156 -9.06 -5.27 2.83
N TYR A 157 -9.62 -4.23 3.44
CA TYR A 157 -10.29 -3.15 2.69
C TYR A 157 -9.29 -2.14 2.11
N GLY A 158 -8.16 -1.96 2.78
CA GLY A 158 -7.05 -1.14 2.33
C GLY A 158 -5.75 -1.71 2.88
N ALA A 159 -4.74 -1.86 2.02
CA ALA A 159 -3.45 -2.41 2.39
C ALA A 159 -2.32 -1.66 1.66
N ALA A 160 -1.15 -1.60 2.31
CA ALA A 160 0.05 -1.08 1.68
C ALA A 160 1.28 -1.89 2.09
N ILE A 161 2.15 -2.15 1.13
CA ILE A 161 3.41 -2.90 1.29
C ILE A 161 4.58 -2.12 0.69
N GLY A 162 5.81 -2.43 1.12
CA GLY A 162 7.03 -1.79 0.63
C GLY A 162 7.49 -0.62 1.49
N ALA A 163 8.43 0.16 0.96
CA ALA A 163 9.09 1.25 1.65
C ALA A 163 8.09 2.34 2.05
N ARG A 164 8.16 2.77 3.32
CA ARG A 164 7.29 3.81 3.90
C ARG A 164 5.79 3.53 3.76
N SER A 165 5.39 2.27 3.62
CA SER A 165 3.98 1.88 3.50
C SER A 165 3.13 2.26 4.73
N GLN A 166 3.75 2.51 5.88
CA GLN A 166 3.04 2.98 7.07
C GLN A 166 2.31 4.30 6.84
N ALA A 167 2.88 5.24 6.07
CA ALA A 167 2.24 6.51 5.76
C ALA A 167 0.96 6.31 4.93
N ALA A 168 1.02 5.43 3.92
CA ALA A 168 -0.15 5.03 3.14
C ALA A 168 -1.23 4.37 4.01
N ARG A 169 -0.85 3.52 4.97
CA ARG A 169 -1.81 2.90 5.91
C ARG A 169 -2.52 3.95 6.76
N THR A 170 -1.79 4.92 7.30
CA THR A 170 -2.39 6.04 8.05
C THR A 170 -3.41 6.81 7.21
N TYR A 171 -3.12 7.06 5.93
CA TYR A 171 -4.10 7.68 5.03
C TYR A 171 -5.36 6.81 4.88
N LEU A 172 -5.18 5.51 4.60
CA LEU A 172 -6.28 4.57 4.40
C LEU A 172 -7.14 4.40 5.65
N GLU A 173 -6.54 4.37 6.83
CA GLU A 173 -7.24 4.30 8.12
C GLU A 173 -8.14 5.52 8.33
N ARG A 174 -7.67 6.72 7.99
CA ARG A 174 -8.46 7.97 8.11
C ARG A 174 -9.61 8.06 7.12
N ASN A 175 -9.46 7.47 5.93
CA ASN A 175 -10.41 7.61 4.82
C ASN A 175 -11.18 6.32 4.53
N LEU A 176 -11.15 5.34 5.44
CA LEU A 176 -11.64 3.98 5.19
C LEU A 176 -13.10 3.96 4.75
N GLU A 177 -13.98 4.64 5.48
CA GLU A 177 -15.42 4.62 5.17
C GLU A 177 -15.70 5.31 3.82
N THR A 178 -15.08 6.47 3.57
CA THR A 178 -15.18 7.18 2.30
C THR A 178 -14.74 6.29 1.13
N VAL A 179 -13.61 5.60 1.26
CA VAL A 179 -13.09 4.67 0.26
C VAL A 179 -14.07 3.53 -0.02
N ARG A 180 -14.69 2.97 1.02
CA ARG A 180 -15.63 1.85 0.89
C ARG A 180 -16.94 2.26 0.22
N GLU A 181 -17.39 3.47 0.48
CA GLU A 181 -18.64 4.02 -0.09
C GLU A 181 -18.47 4.60 -1.48
N THR A 182 -17.23 4.85 -1.92
CA THR A 182 -16.90 5.38 -3.24
C THR A 182 -17.43 4.46 -4.36
N GLU A 183 -18.35 4.97 -5.18
CA GLU A 183 -18.87 4.26 -6.35
C GLU A 183 -18.07 4.56 -7.62
N SER A 184 -17.49 5.76 -7.71
CA SER A 184 -16.69 6.21 -8.84
C SER A 184 -15.31 5.57 -8.84
N VAL A 185 -14.97 4.86 -9.92
CA VAL A 185 -13.64 4.26 -10.10
C VAL A 185 -12.55 5.33 -10.09
N ASP A 186 -12.81 6.51 -10.65
CA ASP A 186 -11.85 7.60 -10.74
C ASP A 186 -11.52 8.18 -9.37
N GLU A 187 -12.52 8.38 -8.51
CA GLU A 187 -12.33 8.84 -7.13
C GLU A 187 -11.57 7.79 -6.31
N LEU A 188 -11.89 6.52 -6.51
CA LEU A 188 -11.18 5.42 -5.88
C LEU A 188 -9.69 5.40 -6.28
N ILE A 189 -9.40 5.62 -7.57
CA ILE A 189 -8.02 5.76 -8.04
C ILE A 189 -7.31 6.93 -7.36
N VAL A 190 -7.97 8.09 -7.23
CA VAL A 190 -7.41 9.27 -6.57
C VAL A 190 -7.11 9.01 -5.09
N HIS A 191 -7.95 8.26 -4.38
CA HIS A 191 -7.63 7.81 -3.02
C HIS A 191 -6.38 6.93 -2.98
N GLY A 192 -6.26 5.99 -3.91
CA GLY A 192 -5.06 5.14 -4.05
C GLY A 192 -3.79 5.94 -4.34
N LEU A 193 -3.89 6.96 -5.19
CA LEU A 193 -2.77 7.84 -5.52
C LEU A 193 -2.38 8.77 -4.36
N ASN A 194 -3.34 9.32 -3.62
CA ASN A 194 -3.06 10.08 -2.40
C ASN A 194 -2.32 9.22 -1.37
N ALA A 195 -2.81 8.01 -1.10
CA ALA A 195 -2.14 7.07 -0.20
C ALA A 195 -0.72 6.71 -0.69
N LEU A 196 -0.54 6.52 -1.99
CA LEU A 196 0.77 6.23 -2.58
C LEU A 196 1.71 7.44 -2.48
N ARG A 197 1.21 8.66 -2.67
CA ARG A 197 1.99 9.91 -2.57
C ARG A 197 2.60 10.08 -1.19
N ASP A 198 1.87 9.72 -0.13
CA ASP A 198 2.36 9.81 1.26
C ASP A 198 3.55 8.85 1.52
N THR A 199 3.80 7.88 0.63
CA THR A 199 4.98 7.00 0.70
C THR A 199 6.22 7.58 0.02
N LEU A 200 6.13 8.73 -0.63
CA LEU A 200 7.26 9.35 -1.35
C LEU A 200 8.25 10.02 -0.39
N SER A 201 9.44 10.29 -0.91
CA SER A 201 10.39 11.18 -0.24
C SER A 201 10.02 12.62 -0.57
N GLN A 202 10.44 13.61 0.23
CA GLN A 202 10.09 15.02 0.02
C GLN A 202 10.42 15.55 -1.40
N ASP A 203 11.46 15.03 -2.04
CA ASP A 203 11.91 15.49 -3.38
C ASP A 203 11.37 14.66 -4.55
N VAL A 204 10.39 13.78 -4.32
CA VAL A 204 9.86 12.87 -5.35
C VAL A 204 8.36 13.05 -5.48
N GLU A 205 7.92 13.28 -6.70
CA GLU A 205 6.50 13.37 -7.06
C GLU A 205 6.04 12.15 -7.85
N LEU A 206 4.72 11.91 -7.87
CA LEU A 206 4.13 10.92 -8.76
C LEU A 206 4.15 11.46 -10.18
N THR A 207 4.70 10.67 -11.10
CA THR A 207 4.74 10.96 -12.53
C THR A 207 4.19 9.78 -13.30
N PHE A 208 3.76 10.02 -14.54
CA PHE A 208 3.29 8.95 -15.42
C PHE A 208 4.33 7.84 -15.63
N LYS A 209 5.63 8.17 -15.54
CA LYS A 209 6.73 7.20 -15.67
C LYS A 209 6.93 6.33 -14.44
N ASN A 210 6.77 6.88 -13.24
CA ASN A 210 7.04 6.16 -11.99
C ASN A 210 5.78 5.57 -11.34
N THR A 211 4.59 5.82 -11.89
CA THR A 211 3.32 5.34 -11.33
C THR A 211 2.68 4.31 -12.23
N SER A 212 2.06 3.30 -11.63
CA SER A 212 1.28 2.27 -12.32
C SER A 212 0.02 2.03 -11.53
N ILE A 213 -1.12 1.93 -12.21
CA ILE A 213 -2.44 1.76 -11.60
C ILE A 213 -3.09 0.52 -12.21
N SER A 214 -3.86 -0.23 -11.44
CA SER A 214 -4.78 -1.21 -12.02
C SER A 214 -6.13 -1.18 -11.35
N VAL A 215 -7.15 -1.49 -12.12
CA VAL A 215 -8.55 -1.59 -11.67
C VAL A 215 -9.10 -2.96 -12.05
N VAL A 216 -9.85 -3.56 -11.14
CA VAL A 216 -10.70 -4.73 -11.40
C VAL A 216 -11.98 -4.60 -10.59
N GLY A 217 -13.10 -5.08 -11.11
CA GLY A 217 -14.36 -4.97 -10.40
C GLY A 217 -15.55 -5.48 -11.19
N LYS A 218 -16.74 -5.10 -10.73
CA LYS A 218 -17.99 -5.41 -11.41
C LYS A 218 -17.97 -4.89 -12.84
N ASP A 219 -18.22 -5.79 -13.79
CA ASP A 219 -18.22 -5.51 -15.23
C ASP A 219 -16.91 -4.90 -15.76
N THR A 220 -15.82 -4.98 -14.98
CA THR A 220 -14.53 -4.37 -15.29
C THR A 220 -13.43 -5.41 -15.15
N ASN A 221 -12.92 -5.87 -16.31
CA ASN A 221 -11.76 -6.75 -16.34
C ASN A 221 -10.52 -6.04 -15.79
N PHE A 222 -9.60 -6.83 -15.23
CA PHE A 222 -8.31 -6.39 -14.73
C PHE A 222 -7.55 -5.63 -15.82
N THR A 223 -7.48 -4.31 -15.63
CA THR A 223 -6.91 -3.35 -16.58
C THR A 223 -5.78 -2.62 -15.88
N ILE A 224 -4.64 -2.50 -16.55
CA ILE A 224 -3.46 -1.78 -16.05
C ILE A 224 -3.33 -0.49 -16.85
N TYR A 225 -3.23 0.63 -16.14
CA TYR A 225 -2.87 1.94 -16.68
C TYR A 225 -1.40 2.19 -16.37
N ASP A 226 -0.61 2.42 -17.42
CA ASP A 226 0.82 2.73 -17.35
C ASP A 226 1.10 3.93 -18.27
N ASP A 227 2.21 4.61 -18.03
CA ASP A 227 2.71 5.70 -18.87
C ASP A 227 1.62 6.76 -19.10
N ALA A 228 1.37 7.17 -20.35
CA ALA A 228 0.45 8.26 -20.67
C ALA A 228 -0.97 8.07 -20.12
N ASP A 229 -1.44 6.83 -19.96
CA ASP A 229 -2.80 6.53 -19.47
C ASP A 229 -2.99 6.90 -18.00
N VAL A 230 -1.89 7.03 -17.24
CA VAL A 230 -1.90 7.45 -15.83
C VAL A 230 -2.05 8.96 -15.68
N GLN A 231 -1.68 9.75 -16.69
CA GLN A 231 -1.60 11.21 -16.59
C GLN A 231 -2.95 11.83 -16.20
N GLN A 232 -4.05 11.37 -16.78
CA GLN A 232 -5.40 11.85 -16.47
C GLN A 232 -5.78 11.71 -14.99
N TYR A 233 -5.21 10.73 -14.29
CA TYR A 233 -5.48 10.49 -12.86
C TYR A 233 -4.56 11.32 -11.97
N LEU A 234 -3.35 11.62 -12.45
CA LEU A 234 -2.44 12.55 -11.78
C LEU A 234 -2.98 13.99 -11.85
N ASP A 235 -3.51 14.42 -13.00
CA ASP A 235 -4.11 15.75 -13.13
C ASP A 235 -5.31 15.92 -12.18
N LYS A 236 -6.11 14.86 -12.00
CA LYS A 236 -7.20 14.82 -11.01
C LYS A 236 -6.67 14.90 -9.57
N LEU A 237 -5.61 14.16 -9.25
CA LEU A 237 -4.96 14.21 -7.93
C LEU A 237 -4.56 15.65 -7.56
N ASP A 238 -3.90 16.36 -8.46
CA ASP A 238 -3.40 17.71 -8.23
C ASP A 238 -4.55 18.71 -8.01
N SER A 239 -5.64 18.56 -8.79
CA SER A 239 -6.84 19.38 -8.62
C SER A 239 -7.48 19.22 -7.24
N VAL A 240 -7.49 17.99 -6.69
CA VAL A 240 -8.07 17.68 -5.38
C VAL A 240 -7.14 18.13 -4.25
N SER A 241 -5.82 18.01 -4.38
CA SER A 241 -4.90 18.52 -3.36
C SER A 241 -4.88 20.05 -3.30
N ASN A 242 -5.00 20.73 -4.44
CA ASN A 242 -5.09 22.19 -4.46
C ASN A 242 -6.40 22.70 -3.83
N ALA A 243 -7.47 21.90 -3.84
CA ALA A 243 -8.69 22.22 -3.11
C ALA A 243 -8.50 22.06 -1.60
N ARG A 244 -7.88 20.96 -1.15
CA ARG A 244 -7.60 20.72 0.29
C ARG A 244 -6.76 21.83 0.93
N ASN A 245 -5.68 22.27 0.25
CA ASN A 245 -4.85 23.34 0.79
C ASN A 245 -5.60 24.69 0.91
N ARG A 246 -6.60 24.94 0.05
CA ARG A 246 -7.42 26.16 0.14
C ARG A 246 -8.40 26.11 1.31
N ASP A 247 -9.01 24.94 1.54
CA ASP A 247 -9.94 24.77 2.65
C ASP A 247 -9.23 24.83 4.01
N ASP A 248 -7.98 24.34 4.10
CA ASP A 248 -7.14 24.46 5.32
C ASP A 248 -6.70 25.93 5.57
N ASP A 249 -6.37 26.69 4.51
CA ASP A 249 -6.03 28.13 4.62
C ASP A 249 -7.25 29.00 5.04
N ASP A 250 -8.46 28.63 4.61
CA ASP A 250 -9.71 29.34 4.94
C ASP A 250 -10.19 29.05 6.38
N GLU A 251 -9.84 27.90 6.98
CA GLU A 251 -10.11 27.60 8.40
C GLU A 251 -9.16 28.32 9.35
N GLU A 252 -7.89 28.56 8.98
CA GLU A 252 -6.96 29.37 9.79
C GLU A 252 -7.24 30.88 9.72
N GLY A 253 -7.96 31.36 8.70
CA GLY A 253 -8.28 32.78 8.49
C GLY A 253 -9.40 33.38 9.37
N ASN A 254 -10.10 32.58 10.18
CA ASN A 254 -11.31 33.02 10.89
C ASN A 254 -11.12 33.31 12.40
N ASN A 255 -9.89 33.35 12.92
CA ASN A 255 -9.64 33.51 14.36
C ASN A 255 -8.87 34.78 14.78
N GLU A 256 -8.85 35.83 13.96
CA GLU A 256 -8.31 37.14 14.38
C GLU A 256 -9.14 38.33 13.87
N THR A 257 -10.31 38.59 14.49
CA THR A 257 -10.80 39.98 14.61
C THR A 257 -11.86 40.13 15.71
N GLN A 258 -11.42 40.38 16.94
CA GLN A 258 -12.13 41.25 17.88
C GLN A 258 -11.09 42.09 18.61
N GLY A 259 -10.70 43.19 17.96
CA GLY A 259 -10.08 44.31 18.64
C GLY A 259 -11.17 45.05 19.41
N ASP A 260 -10.98 45.21 20.71
CA ASP A 260 -11.80 46.11 21.51
C ASP A 260 -10.95 47.27 22.04
N THR A 261 -11.53 48.44 21.87
CA THR A 261 -10.95 49.77 21.99
C THR A 261 -10.89 50.24 23.45
N ASN A 262 -9.68 50.63 23.87
CA ASN A 262 -9.34 51.84 24.64
C ASN A 262 -10.39 52.42 25.62
N GLU A 263 -10.15 52.33 26.93
CA GLU A 263 -10.47 53.41 27.88
C GLU A 263 -9.42 53.47 28.99
N ASN A 264 -8.67 54.57 29.00
CA ASN A 264 -7.64 54.90 29.99
C ASN A 264 -8.18 56.04 30.87
N THR A 265 -8.56 55.73 32.11
CA THR A 265 -8.77 56.72 33.18
C THR A 265 -8.14 56.18 34.45
N GLY A 266 -7.17 56.93 34.98
CA GLY A 266 -6.30 56.51 36.06
C GLY A 266 -6.92 56.47 37.46
N ASN A 267 -6.21 55.83 38.38
CA ASN A 267 -5.65 56.47 39.58
C ASN A 267 -4.90 55.45 40.46
N ASP A 268 -3.80 55.95 41.05
CA ASP A 268 -3.25 55.65 42.38
C ASP A 268 -2.72 54.25 42.74
N VAL A 269 -1.40 54.20 42.95
CA VAL A 269 -0.65 53.25 43.80
C VAL A 269 -0.78 53.73 45.26
N PRO A 270 -0.77 52.88 46.33
CA PRO A 270 0.48 52.25 46.83
C PRO A 270 0.29 50.83 47.44
N SER A 271 1.21 49.88 47.22
CA SER A 271 2.28 49.40 48.14
C SER A 271 1.97 48.14 48.94
N GLU A 272 3.00 47.28 49.06
CA GLU A 272 3.16 46.09 49.93
C GLU A 272 2.37 44.84 49.47
N ASP A 273 2.92 43.64 49.39
CA ASP A 273 3.92 43.03 50.27
C ASP A 273 4.67 41.86 49.59
N ARG A 274 5.80 41.49 50.19
CA ARG A 274 6.78 40.49 49.76
C ARG A 274 6.26 39.05 49.82
N MET A 275 6.76 38.19 48.93
CA MET A 275 7.47 36.96 49.33
C MET A 275 8.20 36.29 48.16
N GLU A 276 9.52 36.22 48.27
CA GLU A 276 10.38 35.24 47.59
C GLU A 276 10.04 33.82 48.09
N THR A 277 10.20 32.83 47.22
CA THR A 277 10.94 31.60 47.57
C THR A 277 11.40 30.91 46.29
N ASP A 278 12.69 30.58 46.28
CA ASP A 278 13.46 29.87 45.26
C ASP A 278 13.03 28.40 45.11
N GLU A 279 13.00 27.89 43.88
CA GLU A 279 13.96 26.92 43.29
C GLU A 279 13.56 26.58 41.84
#